data_AF-A0A6V7J0I3-F1
#
_entry.id   AF-A0A6V7J0I3-F1
#
_cell.length_a   1.000
_cell.length_b   1.000
_cell.length_c   1.000
_cell.angle_alpha   90.00
_cell.angle_beta   90.00
_cell.angle_gamma   90.00
#
_symmetry.space_group_name_H-M   'P 1'
#
loop_
_entity.id
_entity.type
_entity.pdbx_description
1 polymer ?
#
loop_
_entity_poly.entity_id
_entity_poly.type
_entity_poly.pdbx_seq_one_letter_code
_entity_poly.pdbx_strand_id
1 'polypeptide(L)'
;AFRYCPIGLDLAQFLYLCAPNELRRNKERDLISCYHKFMLEFLGDDYSKAPSLDQVFRSYEERKVAGCITAVWYFPTILLDGVVGQYLLDDSDKFQQFALVDRRQAVTDYMEKDVRYKERLEAAVEELVEMSFKLDELPVPC
;
A
#
# COMPACT_ATOMS: atom_id res chain seq x y z
N ALA A 1 3.22 -21.66 -7.15
CA ALA A 1 2.70 -22.00 -5.81
C ALA A 1 1.90 -20.80 -5.31
N PHE A 2 0.58 -20.93 -5.13
CA PHE A 2 -0.22 -19.90 -4.47
C PHE A 2 0.16 -19.90 -2.99
N ARG A 3 0.89 -18.88 -2.55
CA ARG A 3 1.09 -18.63 -1.11
C ARG A 3 -0.19 -17.98 -0.62
N TYR A 4 -0.83 -18.57 0.39
CA TYR A 4 -2.00 -17.98 1.01
C TYR A 4 -1.60 -16.63 1.62
N CYS A 5 -2.07 -15.54 1.02
CA CYS A 5 -1.91 -14.20 1.56
C CYS A 5 -3.10 -13.93 2.49
N PRO A 6 -2.88 -13.51 3.75
CA PRO A 6 -3.99 -13.07 4.59
C PRO A 6 -4.79 -11.97 3.90
N ILE A 7 -6.12 -12.06 3.98
CA ILE A 7 -7.02 -11.12 3.30
C ILE A 7 -6.75 -9.65 3.68
N GLY A 8 -6.42 -9.40 4.94
CA GLY A 8 -6.09 -8.06 5.42
C GLY A 8 -4.80 -7.50 4.83
N LEU A 9 -3.86 -8.34 4.38
CA LEU A 9 -2.62 -7.85 3.75
C LEU A 9 -2.91 -7.35 2.34
N ASP A 10 -3.63 -8.14 1.55
CA ASP A 10 -4.04 -7.77 0.19
C ASP A 10 -4.90 -6.50 0.21
N LEU A 11 -5.90 -6.47 1.11
CA LEU A 11 -6.74 -5.28 1.30
C LEU A 11 -5.94 -4.06 1.75
N ALA A 12 -5.03 -4.21 2.71
CA ALA A 12 -4.17 -3.10 3.14
C ALA A 12 -3.31 -2.60 1.98
N GLN A 13 -2.62 -3.47 1.26
CA GLN A 13 -1.81 -3.07 0.12
C GLN A 13 -2.64 -2.35 -0.95
N PHE A 14 -3.80 -2.90 -1.31
CA PHE A 14 -4.71 -2.28 -2.27
C PHE A 14 -5.13 -0.88 -1.84
N LEU A 15 -5.62 -0.70 -0.61
CA LEU A 15 -6.06 0.61 -0.13
C LEU A 15 -4.89 1.60 -0.01
N TYR A 16 -3.73 1.15 0.43
CA TYR A 16 -2.56 2.02 0.58
C TYR A 16 -2.01 2.49 -0.76
N LEU A 17 -2.01 1.63 -1.78
CA LEU A 17 -1.54 1.96 -3.12
C LEU A 17 -2.56 2.79 -3.92
N CYS A 18 -3.86 2.53 -3.75
CA CYS A 18 -4.89 3.08 -4.64
C CYS A 18 -5.72 4.24 -4.04
N ALA A 19 -5.86 4.34 -2.71
CA ALA A 19 -6.70 5.38 -2.09
C ALA A 19 -5.85 6.51 -1.49
N PRO A 20 -6.26 7.79 -1.56
CA PRO A 20 -5.63 8.86 -0.79
C PRO A 20 -5.65 8.61 0.72
N ASN A 21 -4.68 9.16 1.45
CA ASN A 21 -4.56 8.95 2.90
C ASN A 21 -5.80 9.50 3.64
N GLU A 22 -6.27 10.68 3.23
CA GLU A 22 -7.50 11.29 3.77
C GLU A 22 -8.72 10.39 3.56
N LEU A 23 -8.86 9.79 2.36
CA LEU A 23 -9.96 8.88 2.06
C LEU A 23 -9.89 7.65 2.97
N ARG A 24 -8.71 7.03 3.14
CA ARG A 24 -8.55 5.90 4.06
C ARG A 24 -8.94 6.27 5.48
N ARG A 25 -8.44 7.38 6.02
CA ARG A 25 -8.74 7.82 7.39
C ARG A 25 -10.22 8.08 7.63
N ASN A 26 -10.88 8.75 6.68
CA ASN A 26 -12.26 9.17 6.84
C ASN A 26 -13.29 8.08 6.49
N LYS A 27 -12.88 7.08 5.69
CA LYS A 27 -13.77 6.08 5.11
C LYS A 27 -13.31 4.65 5.30
N GLU A 28 -12.37 4.39 6.20
CA GLU A 28 -11.81 3.05 6.44
C GLU A 28 -12.89 1.97 6.59
N ARG A 29 -13.87 2.22 7.46
CA ARG A 29 -14.98 1.28 7.68
C ARG A 29 -15.86 1.07 6.46
N ASP A 30 -16.16 2.14 5.74
CA ASP A 30 -16.96 2.09 4.52
C ASP A 30 -16.21 1.31 3.42
N LEU A 31 -14.91 1.53 3.28
CA LEU A 31 -14.04 0.86 2.31
C LEU A 31 -13.91 -0.64 2.59
N ILE A 32 -13.65 -1.02 3.85
CA ILE A 32 -13.54 -2.43 4.25
C ILE A 32 -14.89 -3.14 4.09
N SER A 33 -15.99 -2.48 4.44
CA SER A 33 -17.34 -3.03 4.25
C SER A 33 -17.68 -3.20 2.76
N CYS A 34 -17.28 -2.25 1.93
CA CYS A 34 -17.45 -2.32 0.48
C CYS A 34 -16.66 -3.49 -0.12
N TYR A 35 -15.38 -3.65 0.27
CA TYR A 35 -14.55 -4.78 -0.13
C TYR A 35 -15.16 -6.11 0.30
N HIS A 36 -15.59 -6.23 1.56
CA HIS A 36 -16.22 -7.45 2.07
C HIS A 36 -17.49 -7.82 1.32
N LYS A 37 -18.35 -6.83 1.03
CA LYS A 37 -19.55 -7.02 0.23
C LYS A 37 -19.22 -7.56 -1.16
N PHE A 38 -18.29 -6.93 -1.89
CA PHE A 38 -17.89 -7.39 -3.22
C PHE A 38 -17.25 -8.78 -3.17
N MET A 39 -16.39 -9.04 -2.19
CA MET A 39 -15.81 -10.37 -1.99
C MET A 39 -16.90 -11.44 -1.84
N LEU A 40 -17.94 -11.18 -1.04
CA LEU A 40 -19.08 -12.09 -0.89
C LEU A 40 -19.87 -12.27 -2.20
N GLU A 41 -20.05 -11.22 -2.99
CA GLU A 41 -20.71 -11.32 -4.30
C GLU A 41 -19.93 -12.22 -5.26
N PHE A 42 -18.60 -12.15 -5.25
CA PHE A 42 -17.74 -12.94 -6.15
C PHE A 42 -17.45 -14.38 -5.67
N LEU A 43 -17.55 -14.65 -4.36
CA LEU A 43 -17.40 -16.00 -3.82
C LEU A 43 -18.60 -16.91 -4.13
N GLY A 44 -19.75 -16.35 -4.51
CA GLY A 44 -20.96 -17.10 -4.81
C GLY A 44 -21.46 -17.91 -3.59
N ASP A 45 -22.12 -19.04 -3.82
CA ASP A 45 -22.79 -19.81 -2.76
C ASP A 45 -21.85 -20.52 -1.76
N ASP A 46 -20.53 -20.53 -1.98
CA ASP A 46 -19.56 -21.15 -1.05
C ASP A 46 -19.14 -20.19 0.08
N TYR A 47 -20.13 -19.63 0.77
CA TYR A 47 -19.95 -18.74 1.92
C TYR A 47 -19.41 -19.45 3.16
N SER A 48 -19.37 -20.78 3.15
CA SER A 48 -19.03 -21.61 4.30
C SER A 48 -17.62 -21.32 4.87
N LYS A 49 -16.75 -20.71 4.05
CA LYS A 49 -15.37 -20.36 4.40
C LYS A 49 -15.07 -18.87 4.31
N ALA A 50 -16.06 -18.03 3.99
CA ALA A 50 -15.85 -16.59 3.87
C ALA A 50 -15.62 -15.98 5.26
N PRO A 51 -14.64 -15.07 5.42
CA PRO A 51 -14.44 -14.39 6.69
C PRO A 51 -15.62 -13.47 6.99
N SER A 52 -15.98 -13.37 8.28
CA SER A 52 -16.91 -12.34 8.74
C SER A 52 -16.32 -10.94 8.55
N LEU A 53 -17.18 -9.93 8.47
CA LEU A 53 -16.73 -8.54 8.34
C LEU A 53 -15.76 -8.15 9.48
N ASP A 54 -16.04 -8.57 10.71
CA ASP A 54 -15.16 -8.34 11.87
C ASP A 54 -13.80 -9.05 11.75
N GLN A 55 -13.75 -10.21 11.08
CA GLN A 55 -12.48 -10.88 10.79
C GLN A 55 -11.68 -10.11 9.74
N VAL A 56 -12.33 -9.56 8.72
CA VAL A 56 -11.67 -8.72 7.71
C VAL A 56 -11.15 -7.43 8.35
N PHE A 57 -11.94 -6.77 9.19
CA PHE A 57 -11.52 -5.58 9.95
C PHE A 57 -10.28 -5.85 10.79
N ARG A 58 -10.31 -6.88 11.63
CA ARG A 58 -9.15 -7.24 12.47
C ARG A 58 -7.93 -7.58 11.62
N SER A 59 -8.13 -8.36 10.55
CA SER A 59 -7.04 -8.73 9.66
C SER A 59 -6.39 -7.51 9.00
N TYR A 60 -7.19 -6.53 8.57
CA TYR A 60 -6.71 -5.27 8.02
C TYR A 60 -5.96 -4.44 9.07
N GLU A 61 -6.51 -4.28 10.27
CA GLU A 61 -5.89 -3.50 11.34
C GLU A 61 -4.49 -4.02 11.70
N GLU A 62 -4.33 -5.34 11.81
CA GLU A 62 -3.03 -6.00 12.02
C GLU A 62 -2.01 -5.73 10.90
N ARG A 63 -2.48 -5.38 9.69
CA ARG A 63 -1.67 -5.37 8.47
C ARG A 63 -1.55 -3.98 7.82
N LYS A 64 -2.25 -2.96 8.34
CA LYS A 64 -2.24 -1.61 7.78
C LYS A 64 -0.84 -0.98 7.74
N VAL A 65 0.00 -1.25 8.73
CA VAL A 65 1.40 -0.79 8.70
C VAL A 65 2.18 -1.45 7.57
N ALA A 66 1.99 -2.75 7.34
CA ALA A 66 2.61 -3.43 6.20
C ALA A 66 2.11 -2.85 4.86
N GLY A 67 0.83 -2.47 4.78
CA GLY A 67 0.27 -1.71 3.65
C GLY A 67 0.96 -0.36 3.45
N CYS A 68 1.13 0.41 4.53
CA CYS A 68 1.82 1.70 4.51
C CYS A 68 3.29 1.58 4.08
N ILE A 69 4.03 0.63 4.65
CA ILE A 69 5.41 0.30 4.25
C ILE A 69 5.47 -0.08 2.78
N THR A 70 4.51 -0.88 2.30
CA THR A 70 4.41 -1.24 0.88
C THR A 70 4.27 0.01 0.03
N ALA A 71 3.38 0.94 0.36
CA ALA A 71 3.23 2.19 -0.38
C ALA A 71 4.50 3.02 -0.40
N VAL A 72 5.15 3.24 0.75
CA VAL A 72 6.43 3.97 0.84
C VAL A 72 7.53 3.29 0.01
N TRP A 73 7.54 1.95 -0.04
CA TRP A 73 8.52 1.19 -0.81
C TRP A 73 8.28 1.26 -2.32
N TYR A 74 7.02 1.17 -2.76
CA TYR A 74 6.64 1.06 -4.18
C TYR A 74 6.40 2.41 -4.87
N PHE A 75 5.87 3.42 -4.17
CA PHE A 75 5.59 4.75 -4.73
C PHE A 75 6.76 5.39 -5.47
N PRO A 76 8.02 5.27 -5.00
CA PRO A 76 9.18 5.76 -5.74
C PRO A 76 9.28 5.24 -7.18
N THR A 77 8.77 4.05 -7.45
CA THR A 77 8.83 3.42 -8.77
C THR A 77 7.51 3.54 -9.52
N ILE A 78 6.39 3.21 -8.88
CA ILE A 78 5.11 3.02 -9.60
C ILE A 78 4.41 4.34 -9.95
N LEU A 79 4.81 5.44 -9.33
CA LEU A 79 4.26 6.78 -9.61
C LEU A 79 5.08 7.55 -10.64
N LEU A 80 6.22 7.03 -11.08
CA LEU A 80 6.99 7.65 -12.15
C LEU A 80 6.15 7.70 -13.44
N ASP A 81 6.29 8.77 -14.20
CA ASP A 81 5.76 8.80 -15.56
C ASP A 81 6.40 7.68 -16.41
N GLY A 82 5.68 7.25 -17.45
CA GLY A 82 6.11 6.12 -18.27
C GLY A 82 7.47 6.31 -18.95
N VAL A 83 7.90 7.55 -19.22
CA VAL A 83 9.16 7.84 -19.90
C VAL A 83 10.33 7.74 -18.92
N VAL A 84 10.21 8.35 -17.74
CA VAL A 84 11.21 8.27 -16.67
C VAL A 84 11.29 6.87 -16.10
N GLY A 85 10.13 6.23 -15.90
CA GLY A 85 10.04 4.83 -15.52
C GLY A 85 10.79 3.95 -16.51
N GLN A 86 10.53 4.08 -17.81
CA GLN A 86 11.23 3.30 -18.83
C GLN A 86 12.75 3.52 -18.80
N TYR A 87 13.19 4.78 -18.71
CA TYR A 87 14.62 5.12 -18.65
C TYR A 87 15.36 4.47 -17.46
N LEU A 88 14.68 4.36 -16.31
CA LEU A 88 15.25 3.79 -15.08
C LEU A 88 15.13 2.26 -15.03
N LEU A 89 14.06 1.69 -15.60
CA LEU A 89 13.71 0.28 -15.47
C LEU A 89 14.24 -0.60 -16.62
N ASP A 90 14.45 -0.05 -17.82
CA ASP A 90 14.92 -0.82 -18.99
C ASP A 90 16.44 -1.12 -18.96
N ASP A 91 17.18 -0.42 -18.11
CA ASP A 91 18.62 -0.61 -17.90
C ASP A 91 18.85 -1.32 -16.57
N SER A 92 19.39 -2.55 -16.62
CA SER A 92 19.58 -3.39 -15.44
C SER A 92 20.45 -2.73 -14.37
N ASP A 93 21.48 -1.99 -14.75
CA ASP A 93 22.41 -1.37 -13.81
C ASP A 93 21.74 -0.16 -13.14
N LYS A 94 20.99 0.64 -13.91
CA LYS A 94 20.18 1.74 -13.35
C LYS A 94 19.07 1.23 -12.45
N PHE A 95 18.41 0.14 -12.85
CA PHE A 95 17.38 -0.50 -12.04
C PHE A 95 17.94 -0.99 -10.71
N GLN A 96 19.07 -1.69 -10.71
CA GLN A 96 19.70 -2.16 -9.48
C GLN A 96 20.15 -0.99 -8.59
N GLN A 97 20.78 0.02 -9.19
CA GLN A 97 21.19 1.22 -8.46
C GLN A 97 19.98 1.89 -7.78
N PHE A 98 18.88 2.06 -8.53
CA PHE A 98 17.66 2.67 -8.03
C PHE A 98 16.94 1.79 -6.99
N ALA A 99 16.64 0.54 -7.32
CA ALA A 99 15.79 -0.31 -6.49
C ALA A 99 16.50 -0.83 -5.23
N LEU A 100 17.82 -1.08 -5.29
CA LEU A 100 18.55 -1.86 -4.28
C LEU A 100 19.66 -1.10 -3.57
N VAL A 101 20.22 -0.03 -4.17
CA VAL A 101 21.39 0.67 -3.61
C VAL A 101 21.00 2.01 -3.02
N ASP A 102 20.66 2.99 -3.84
CA ASP A 102 20.29 4.33 -3.40
C ASP A 102 19.42 5.02 -4.46
N ARG A 103 18.16 5.29 -4.09
CA ARG A 103 17.19 6.00 -4.94
C ARG A 103 17.04 7.48 -4.61
N ARG A 104 17.72 7.99 -3.58
CA ARG A 104 17.43 9.32 -3.02
C ARG A 104 17.51 10.41 -4.07
N GLN A 105 18.63 10.50 -4.78
CA GLN A 105 18.83 11.54 -5.80
C GLN A 105 17.76 11.47 -6.90
N ALA A 106 17.51 10.29 -7.46
CA ALA A 106 16.53 10.11 -8.52
C ALA A 106 15.11 10.47 -8.06
N VAL A 107 14.75 10.09 -6.83
CA VAL A 107 13.45 10.43 -6.23
C VAL A 107 13.34 11.93 -5.99
N THR A 108 14.35 12.56 -5.37
CA THR A 108 14.31 14.00 -5.06
C THR A 108 14.30 14.85 -6.33
N ASP A 109 15.10 14.49 -7.35
CA ASP A 109 15.13 15.19 -8.64
C ASP A 109 13.79 15.09 -9.37
N TYR A 110 13.05 14.00 -9.16
CA TYR A 110 11.73 13.83 -9.75
C TYR A 110 10.63 14.55 -8.95
N MET A 111 10.74 14.61 -7.62
CA MET A 111 9.84 15.40 -6.77
C MET A 111 9.88 16.90 -7.12
N GLU A 112 11.00 17.41 -7.60
CA GLU A 112 11.10 18.80 -8.10
C GLU A 112 10.32 19.03 -9.41
N LYS A 113 10.08 17.97 -10.19
CA LYS A 113 9.46 18.02 -11.51
C LYS A 113 7.97 17.71 -11.49
N ASP A 114 7.53 16.83 -10.59
CA ASP A 114 6.14 16.41 -10.47
C ASP A 114 5.61 16.62 -9.04
N VAL A 115 4.74 17.63 -8.91
CA VAL A 115 4.10 18.00 -7.64
C VAL A 115 3.19 16.89 -7.10
N ARG A 116 2.49 16.14 -7.96
CA ARG A 116 1.58 15.07 -7.53
C ARG A 116 2.38 13.87 -7.03
N TYR A 117 3.47 13.53 -7.71
CA TYR A 117 4.40 12.51 -7.26
C TYR A 117 4.97 12.87 -5.88
N LYS A 118 5.42 14.12 -5.71
CA LYS A 118 5.92 14.65 -4.45
C LYS A 118 4.88 14.53 -3.33
N GLU A 119 3.69 15.11 -3.53
CA GLU A 119 2.60 15.10 -2.55
C GLU A 119 2.23 13.67 -2.12
N ARG A 120 2.17 12.74 -3.08
CA ARG A 120 1.79 11.35 -2.81
C ARG A 120 2.84 10.61 -1.99
N LEU A 121 4.11 10.85 -2.26
CA LEU A 121 5.24 10.23 -1.57
C LEU A 121 5.42 10.82 -0.16
N GLU A 122 5.36 12.15 -0.03
CA GLU A 122 5.43 12.85 1.26
C GLU A 122 4.31 12.38 2.19
N ALA A 123 3.06 12.37 1.71
CA ALA A 123 1.92 11.92 2.51
C ALA A 123 2.09 10.47 3.00
N ALA A 124 2.62 9.56 2.17
CA ALA A 124 2.87 8.19 2.57
C ALA A 124 3.96 8.07 3.64
N VAL A 125 5.05 8.85 3.51
CA VAL A 125 6.14 8.90 4.48
C VAL A 125 5.68 9.51 5.80
N GLU A 126 4.90 10.61 5.75
CA GLU A 126 4.30 11.23 6.94
C GLU A 126 3.41 10.24 7.71
N GLU A 127 2.55 9.51 7.00
CA GLU A 127 1.71 8.49 7.63
C GLU A 127 2.54 7.36 8.25
N LEU A 128 3.62 6.92 7.60
CA LEU A 128 4.54 5.92 8.17
C LEU A 128 5.23 6.44 9.43
N VAL A 129 5.65 7.70 9.44
CA VAL A 129 6.26 8.36 10.61
C VAL A 129 5.24 8.42 11.75
N GLU A 130 3.99 8.84 11.49
CA GLU A 130 2.93 8.84 12.49
C GLU A 130 2.66 7.45 13.08
N MET A 131 2.66 6.40 12.24
CA MET A 131 2.51 5.02 12.70
C MET A 131 3.70 4.53 13.53
N SER A 132 4.92 4.96 13.20
CA SER A 132 6.13 4.56 13.93
C SER A 132 6.09 4.99 15.39
N PHE A 133 5.45 6.13 15.71
CA PHE A 133 5.27 6.59 17.08
C PHE A 133 4.23 5.79 17.88
N LYS A 134 3.40 4.98 17.20
CA LYS A 134 2.34 4.19 17.81
C LYS A 134 2.58 2.69 17.65
N LEU A 135 3.81 2.29 17.31
CA LEU A 135 4.10 0.91 16.94
C LEU A 135 3.71 -0.08 18.05
N ASP A 136 3.95 0.29 19.30
CA ASP A 136 3.64 -0.51 20.49
C ASP A 136 2.13 -0.61 20.78
N GLU A 137 1.31 0.27 20.20
CA GLU A 137 -0.16 0.28 20.36
C GLU A 137 -0.87 -0.56 19.29
N LEU A 138 -0.14 -1.01 18.27
CA LEU A 138 -0.74 -1.72 17.14
C LEU A 138 -0.95 -3.21 17.46
N PRO A 139 -2.03 -3.80 16.91
CA PRO A 139 -2.28 -5.21 17.09
C PRO A 139 -1.15 -6.03 16.43
N VAL A 140 -0.60 -6.99 17.19
CA VAL A 140 0.40 -7.92 16.69
C VAL A 140 -0.29 -8.85 15.67
N PRO A 141 0.26 -9.01 14.45
CA PRO A 141 -0.30 -9.93 13.48
C PRO A 141 -0.36 -11.36 14.04
N CYS A 142 -1.55 -11.97 13.97
CA CYS A 142 -1.75 -13.38 14.31
C CYS A 142 -1.26 -14.30 13.19
#